data_AF-A0A0E3L4S9-F1
#
_entry.id   AF-A0A0E3L4S9-F1
#
_cell.length_a   1.000
_cell.length_b   1.000
_cell.length_c   1.000
_cell.angle_alpha   90.00
_cell.angle_beta   90.00
_cell.angle_gamma   90.00
#
_symmetry.space_group_name_H-M   'P 1'
#
loop_
_entity.id
_entity.type
_entity.pdbx_description
1 polymer ?
#
loop_
_entity_poly.entity_id
_entity_poly.type
_entity_poly.pdbx_seq_one_letter_code
_entity_poly.pdbx_strand_id
1 'polypeptide(L)'
;MLQETHNSISGCIGGKEGTTVFCIKCDNGSMVPSSHDVVMDVTLAVFVNGHHALIAMASPTMLEEFVTGFLYTEWIKNEEHF
;
A
#
# COMPACT_ATOMS: atom_id res chain seq x y z
N MET A 1 -8.65 -2.63 12.58
CA MET A 1 -9.25 -1.34 12.97
C MET A 1 -8.18 -0.56 13.70
N LEU A 2 -7.75 0.57 13.16
CA LEU A 2 -6.94 1.56 13.86
C LEU A 2 -7.64 2.93 13.71
N GLN A 3 -7.95 3.53 14.86
CA GLN A 3 -8.31 4.92 15.15
C GLN A 3 -7.47 5.25 16.39
N GLU A 4 -6.75 6.37 16.55
CA GLU A 4 -7.22 7.76 16.50
C GLU A 4 -6.14 8.81 16.14
N THR A 5 -6.65 9.92 15.58
CA THR A 5 -6.33 11.37 15.68
C THR A 5 -4.92 11.96 15.52
N HIS A 6 -4.88 12.98 14.64
CA HIS A 6 -3.77 13.81 14.14
C HIS A 6 -2.77 13.07 13.23
N ASN A 7 -3.03 13.12 11.91
CA ASN A 7 -2.32 12.42 10.83
C ASN A 7 -2.33 10.88 10.94
N SER A 8 -3.51 10.31 11.18
CA SER A 8 -3.69 8.87 11.39
C SER A 8 -4.04 8.13 10.08
N ILE A 9 -3.38 6.99 9.83
CA ILE A 9 -3.70 6.05 8.75
C ILE A 9 -5.02 5.32 9.10
N SER A 10 -6.07 5.53 8.31
CA SER A 10 -7.43 5.05 8.64
C SER A 10 -7.73 3.61 8.19
N GLY A 11 -6.81 2.91 7.53
CA GLY A 11 -7.01 1.49 7.22
C GLY A 11 -6.13 0.97 6.11
N CYS A 12 -5.51 -0.18 6.37
CA CYS A 12 -4.82 -0.98 5.37
C CYS A 12 -5.56 -2.32 5.24
N ILE A 13 -5.99 -2.68 4.04
CA ILE A 13 -6.45 -4.04 3.75
C ILE A 13 -5.23 -4.78 3.19
N GLY A 14 -4.58 -5.56 4.05
CA GLY A 14 -3.36 -6.28 3.69
C GLY A 14 -3.60 -7.76 3.42
N GLY A 15 -3.12 -8.25 2.27
CA GLY A 15 -2.86 -9.68 2.10
C GLY A 15 -1.59 -10.10 2.82
N LYS A 16 -1.36 -11.42 2.98
CA LYS A 16 -0.16 -11.95 3.64
C LYS A 16 1.13 -11.70 2.83
N GLU A 17 2.12 -11.10 3.48
CA GLU A 17 3.47 -10.90 2.94
C GLU A 17 4.14 -12.25 2.61
N GLY A 18 4.82 -12.34 1.46
CA GLY A 18 5.54 -13.54 1.03
C GLY A 18 4.63 -14.70 0.60
N THR A 19 3.57 -14.42 -0.16
CA THR A 19 2.67 -15.47 -0.65
C THR A 19 3.24 -16.08 -1.94
N THR A 20 3.66 -17.33 -1.87
CA THR A 20 3.89 -18.15 -3.07
C THR A 20 2.53 -18.56 -3.64
N VAL A 21 2.23 -18.14 -4.88
CA VAL A 21 0.98 -18.50 -5.56
C VAL A 21 1.22 -19.62 -6.56
N PHE A 22 0.29 -20.57 -6.64
CA PHE A 22 0.30 -21.56 -7.72
C PHE A 22 -0.13 -20.90 -9.03
N CYS A 23 0.64 -21.15 -10.09
CA CYS A 23 0.41 -20.59 -11.40
C CYS A 23 0.62 -21.65 -12.48
N ILE A 24 0.19 -21.36 -13.71
CA ILE A 24 0.51 -22.19 -14.87
C ILE A 24 1.57 -21.43 -15.67
N LYS A 25 2.74 -22.04 -15.85
CA LYS A 25 3.82 -21.51 -16.69
C LYS A 25 3.66 -22.08 -18.10
N CYS A 26 3.67 -21.21 -19.11
CA CYS A 26 3.86 -21.63 -20.49
C CYS A 26 5.36 -21.77 -20.76
N ASP A 27 5.79 -22.98 -21.14
CA ASP A 27 7.17 -23.29 -21.49
C ASP A 27 7.20 -24.07 -22.81
N ASN A 28 7.83 -23.51 -23.84
CA ASN A 28 7.90 -24.07 -25.20
C ASN A 28 6.55 -24.60 -25.77
N GLY A 29 5.44 -23.91 -25.49
CA GLY A 29 4.09 -24.30 -25.95
C GLY A 29 3.38 -25.34 -25.06
N SER A 30 4.02 -25.82 -24.00
CA SER A 30 3.43 -26.65 -22.96
C SER A 30 2.97 -25.80 -21.77
N MET A 31 1.80 -26.13 -21.20
CA MET A 31 1.29 -25.54 -19.96
C MET A 31 1.67 -26.42 -18.78
N VAL A 32 2.51 -25.93 -17.88
CA VAL A 32 3.05 -26.69 -16.75
C VAL A 32 2.67 -26.02 -15.43
N PRO A 33 2.12 -26.75 -14.45
CA PRO A 33 1.92 -26.22 -13.10
C PRO A 33 3.23 -25.73 -12.49
N SER A 34 3.20 -24.57 -11.86
CA SER A 34 4.35 -23.91 -11.25
C SER A 34 3.90 -23.09 -10.05
N SER A 35 4.86 -22.44 -9.39
CA SER A 35 4.60 -21.52 -8.29
C SER A 35 5.52 -20.32 -8.40
N HIS A 36 5.03 -19.15 -8.00
CA HIS A 36 5.79 -17.91 -8.07
C HIS A 36 5.59 -17.08 -6.80
N ASP A 37 6.67 -16.49 -6.32
CA ASP A 37 6.61 -15.56 -5.20
C ASP A 37 6.10 -14.22 -5.69
N VAL A 38 5.02 -13.74 -5.09
CA VAL A 38 4.46 -12.41 -5.41
C VAL A 38 4.72 -11.45 -4.26
N VAL A 39 5.05 -10.22 -4.64
CA VAL A 39 5.10 -9.10 -3.71
C VAL A 39 3.66 -8.68 -3.41
N MET A 40 3.38 -8.44 -2.13
CA MET A 40 2.07 -8.03 -1.67
C MET A 40 1.99 -6.50 -1.63
N ASP A 41 0.92 -5.96 -2.19
CA ASP A 41 0.54 -4.56 -2.01
C ASP A 41 -0.72 -4.48 -1.13
N VAL A 42 -0.83 -3.38 -0.41
CA VAL A 42 -2.00 -3.02 0.39
C VAL A 42 -2.59 -1.72 -0.12
N THR A 43 -3.90 -1.61 -0.08
CA THR A 43 -4.58 -0.33 -0.31
C THR A 43 -4.52 0.49 0.96
N LEU A 44 -3.93 1.68 0.85
CA LEU A 44 -3.77 2.66 1.91
C LEU A 44 -4.63 3.89 1.61
N ALA A 45 -5.51 4.25 2.53
CA ALA A 45 -6.22 5.53 2.52
C ALA A 45 -5.54 6.51 3.50
N VAL A 46 -5.05 7.64 2.97
CA VAL A 46 -4.34 8.68 3.73
C VAL A 46 -5.28 9.86 3.96
N PHE A 47 -5.41 10.26 5.22
CA PHE A 47 -6.17 11.42 5.63
C PHE A 47 -5.24 12.40 6.33
N VAL A 48 -5.33 13.68 5.95
CA VAL A 48 -4.58 14.77 6.58
C VAL A 48 -5.58 15.73 7.17
N ASN A 49 -5.46 16.02 8.48
CA ASN A 49 -6.38 16.90 9.19
C ASN A 49 -7.88 16.51 9.02
N GLY A 50 -8.16 15.22 8.80
CA GLY A 50 -9.52 14.73 8.55
C GLY A 50 -10.00 14.80 7.10
N HIS A 51 -9.21 15.40 6.20
CA HIS A 51 -9.49 15.46 4.76
C HIS A 51 -8.82 14.28 4.04
N HIS A 52 -9.57 13.64 3.14
CA HIS A 52 -9.02 12.57 2.31
C HIS A 52 -7.99 13.14 1.33
N ALA A 53 -6.74 12.69 1.46
CA ALA A 53 -5.62 13.20 0.65
C ALA A 53 -5.25 12.24 -0.48
N LEU A 54 -5.26 10.92 -0.24
CA LEU A 54 -4.76 9.93 -1.19
C LEU A 54 -5.35 8.54 -0.95
N ILE A 55 -5.58 7.81 -2.04
CA ILE A 55 -5.64 6.33 -2.05
C ILE A 55 -4.41 5.82 -2.81
N ALA A 56 -3.61 4.97 -2.17
CA ALA A 56 -2.42 4.39 -2.78
C ALA A 56 -2.40 2.87 -2.63
N MET A 57 -1.78 2.20 -3.61
CA MET A 57 -1.30 0.83 -3.46
C MET A 57 0.15 0.91 -3.04
N ALA A 58 0.51 0.32 -1.91
CA ALA A 58 1.86 0.36 -1.38
C ALA A 58 2.22 -0.96 -0.70
N SER A 59 3.51 -1.26 -0.62
CA SER A 59 4.00 -2.37 0.18
C SER A 59 3.66 -2.15 1.67
N PRO A 60 3.24 -3.20 2.41
CA PRO A 60 2.90 -3.08 3.84
C PRO A 60 4.12 -2.78 4.73
N THR A 61 5.34 -3.00 4.25
CA THR A 61 6.54 -3.04 5.09
C THR A 61 7.11 -1.65 5.43
N MET A 62 6.75 -0.59 4.69
CA MET A 62 7.30 0.77 4.84
C MET A 62 6.21 1.86 4.72
N LEU A 63 5.04 1.62 5.31
CA LEU A 63 3.90 2.54 5.19
C LEU A 63 4.18 3.90 5.84
N GLU A 64 4.95 3.96 6.93
CA GLU A 64 5.26 5.22 7.62
C GLU A 64 6.18 6.11 6.78
N GLU A 65 7.22 5.54 6.17
CA GLU A 65 8.12 6.24 5.27
C GLU A 65 7.38 6.68 4.00
N PHE A 66 6.50 5.84 3.48
CA PHE A 66 5.64 6.18 2.35
C PHE A 66 4.78 7.41 2.65
N VAL A 67 4.06 7.41 3.78
CA VAL A 67 3.21 8.55 4.18
C VAL A 67 4.06 9.80 4.44
N THR A 68 5.19 9.65 5.14
CA THR A 68 6.08 10.78 5.44
C THR A 68 6.66 11.42 4.18
N GLY A 69 7.05 10.59 3.20
CA GLY A 69 7.53 11.03 1.89
C GLY A 69 6.45 11.74 1.09
N PHE A 70 5.25 11.15 1.02
CA PHE A 70 4.09 11.75 0.35
C PHE A 70 3.75 13.14 0.92
N LEU A 71 3.68 13.27 2.25
CA LEU A 71 3.38 14.55 2.89
C LEU A 71 4.46 15.62 2.63
N TYR A 72 5.70 15.20 2.42
CA TYR A 72 6.80 16.09 2.10
C TYR A 72 6.76 16.55 0.64
N THR A 73 6.50 15.65 -0.31
CA THR A 73 6.48 15.98 -1.74
C THR A 73 5.28 16.83 -2.13
N GLU A 74 4.11 16.57 -1.55
CA GLU A 74 2.88 17.31 -1.86
C GLU A 74 2.75 18.64 -1.09
N TRP A 75 3.79 19.04 -0.35
CA TRP A 75 3.79 20.25 0.48
C TRP A 75 2.64 20.36 1.49
N ILE A 76 2.00 19.24 1.82
CA ILE A 76 0.88 19.18 2.78
C ILE A 76 1.35 19.52 4.22
N LYS A 77 2.66 19.53 4.48
CA LYS A 77 3.24 19.91 5.79
C LYS A 77 3.14 21.40 6.14
N ASN A 78 2.81 22.29 5.19
CA ASN A 78 2.64 23.71 5.49
C ASN A 78 1.15 24.03 5.57
N GLU A 79 0.69 24.38 6.78
CA GLU A 79 -0.61 24.99 7.04
C GLU A 79 -0.88 26.09 6.00
N GLU A 80 -1.93 25.91 5.17
CA GLU A 80 -2.80 26.96 4.59
C GLU A 80 -3.64 26.49 3.39
N HIS A 81 -3.52 25.25 2.92
CA HIS A 81 -4.47 24.72 1.94
C HIS A 81 -4.87 23.30 2.31
N PHE A 82 -5.93 23.16 3.13
CA PHE A 82 -7.04 22.18 3.00
C PHE A 82 -8.12 22.51 4.03
#